data_AF-A0A4Q3XXS9-F1
#
_entry.id   AF-A0A4Q3XXS9-F1
#
_cell.length_a   1.000
_cell.length_b   1.000
_cell.length_c   1.000
_cell.angle_alpha   90.00
_cell.angle_beta   90.00
_cell.angle_gamma   90.00
#
_symmetry.space_group_name_H-M   'P 1'
#
loop_
_entity.id
_entity.type
_entity.pdbx_description
1 polymer ?
#
loop_
_entity_poly.entity_id
_entity_poly.type
_entity_poly.pdbx_seq_one_letter_code
_entity_poly.pdbx_strand_id
1 'polypeptide(L)'
;MLITLFIHRSHGGGVMHGWTERLDHALKLRRVHKLHALAFELGVDESAVSRWRRSRSISLDNAVNLCRVLDVSLDWLVTGRGHILAHRNDAPLIERLAQEVFLDLPEDRAVEALDALMRLARAVSPINTAA
;
A
#
# COMPACT_ATOMS: atom_id res chain seq x y z
N MET A 1 -4.10 30.84 7.40
CA MET A 1 -2.73 30.36 7.13
C MET A 1 -2.52 29.05 7.88
N LEU A 2 -2.98 27.93 7.31
CA LEU A 2 -2.99 26.61 7.95
C LEU A 2 -2.73 25.54 6.87
N ILE A 3 -1.49 25.42 6.40
CA ILE A 3 -1.06 24.33 5.49
C ILE A 3 0.23 23.67 6.03
N THR A 4 0.35 23.54 7.35
CA THR A 4 1.58 22.96 7.95
C THR A 4 1.28 21.93 9.03
N LEU A 5 0.28 21.07 8.82
CA LEU A 5 -0.05 19.98 9.74
C LEU A 5 -0.50 18.71 9.02
N PHE A 6 0.11 18.39 7.88
CA PHE A 6 -0.15 17.13 7.16
C PHE A 6 1.11 16.28 6.88
N ILE A 7 2.13 16.37 7.76
CA ILE A 7 3.28 15.46 7.72
C ILE A 7 3.63 14.99 9.14
N HIS A 8 2.67 14.45 9.88
CA HIS A 8 3.01 13.47 10.93
C HIS A 8 1.81 12.64 11.37
N ARG A 9 1.59 11.52 10.68
CA ARG A 9 0.94 10.35 11.31
C ARG A 9 1.49 9.06 10.69
N SER A 10 2.69 8.71 11.15
CA SER A 10 3.25 7.37 11.05
C SER A 10 2.31 6.38 11.74
N HIS A 11 1.81 5.37 11.02
CA HIS A 11 1.47 4.04 11.56
C HIS A 11 1.66 3.04 10.40
N GLY A 12 2.89 2.47 10.32
CA GLY A 12 3.30 1.47 9.32
C GLY A 12 4.76 1.56 8.86
N GLY A 13 5.49 2.61 9.25
CA GLY A 13 6.91 2.81 8.91
C GLY A 13 7.88 2.17 9.91
N GLY A 14 7.66 0.91 10.29
CA GLY A 14 8.80 0.10 10.74
C GLY A 14 9.69 -0.07 9.52
N VAL A 15 10.99 0.22 9.63
CA VAL A 15 11.91 0.02 8.50
C VAL A 15 11.93 -1.49 8.22
N MET A 16 11.09 -1.98 7.30
CA MET A 16 11.13 -3.38 6.88
C MET A 16 12.47 -3.60 6.18
N HIS A 17 13.36 -4.29 6.88
CA HIS A 17 14.75 -4.45 6.54
C HIS A 17 14.91 -5.66 5.60
N GLY A 18 14.59 -5.46 4.32
CA GLY A 18 15.05 -6.35 3.25
C GLY A 18 13.99 -6.73 2.22
N TRP A 19 14.48 -7.17 1.06
CA TRP A 19 13.66 -7.62 -0.06
C TRP A 19 12.71 -8.77 0.33
N THR A 20 13.23 -9.78 1.03
CA THR A 20 12.46 -10.97 1.42
C THR A 20 11.29 -10.63 2.34
N GLU A 21 11.52 -9.79 3.35
CA GLU A 21 10.48 -9.36 4.28
C GLU A 21 9.35 -8.62 3.55
N ARG A 22 9.71 -7.71 2.64
CA ARG A 22 8.73 -6.97 1.83
C ARG A 22 7.97 -7.85 0.85
N LEU A 23 8.65 -8.82 0.23
CA LEU A 23 7.99 -9.78 -0.66
C LEU A 23 7.01 -10.67 0.13
N ASP A 24 7.43 -11.20 1.28
CA ASP A 24 6.56 -12.01 2.14
C ASP A 24 5.37 -11.19 2.67
N HIS A 25 5.59 -9.92 2.99
CA HIS A 25 4.53 -9.00 3.37
C HIS A 25 3.52 -8.78 2.22
N ALA A 26 3.99 -8.55 0.99
CA ALA A 26 3.13 -8.41 -0.19
C ALA A 26 2.31 -9.67 -0.47
N LEU A 27 2.91 -10.86 -0.35
CA LEU A 27 2.23 -12.14 -0.53
C LEU A 27 1.12 -12.35 0.51
N LYS A 28 1.39 -12.04 1.78
CA LYS A 28 0.40 -12.10 2.86
C LYS A 28 -0.74 -11.11 2.62
N LEU A 29 -0.41 -9.87 2.26
CA LEU A 29 -1.39 -8.81 2.00
C LEU A 29 -2.36 -9.20 0.86
N ARG A 30 -1.88 -9.91 -0.15
CA ARG A 30 -2.68 -10.39 -1.28
C ARG A 30 -3.27 -11.77 -1.10
N ARG A 31 -3.14 -12.37 0.10
CA ARG A 31 -3.67 -13.70 0.42
C ARG A 31 -3.21 -14.77 -0.59
N VAL A 32 -1.96 -14.67 -1.04
CA VAL A 32 -1.37 -15.67 -1.91
C VAL A 32 -1.08 -16.92 -1.07
N HIS A 33 -1.97 -17.90 -1.14
CA HIS A 33 -1.87 -19.14 -0.37
C HIS A 33 -1.06 -20.23 -1.07
N LYS A 34 -0.85 -20.12 -2.39
CA LYS A 34 -0.17 -21.14 -3.21
C LYS A 34 0.82 -20.46 -4.16
N LEU A 35 2.12 -20.73 -3.98
CA LEU A 35 3.17 -20.16 -4.84
C LEU A 35 3.06 -20.65 -6.29
N HIS A 36 2.64 -21.89 -6.49
CA HIS A 36 2.36 -22.43 -7.82
C HIS A 36 1.38 -21.56 -8.64
N ALA A 37 0.28 -21.11 -8.02
CA ALA A 37 -0.72 -20.29 -8.71
C ALA A 37 -0.13 -18.92 -9.10
N LEU A 38 0.64 -18.30 -8.20
CA LEU A 38 1.36 -17.07 -8.50
C LEU A 38 2.39 -17.27 -9.62
N ALA A 39 3.14 -18.36 -9.61
CA ALA A 39 4.12 -18.67 -10.65
C ALA A 39 3.45 -18.82 -12.03
N PHE A 40 2.30 -19.49 -12.08
CA PHE A 40 1.48 -19.61 -13.29
C PHE A 40 1.02 -18.24 -13.80
N GLU A 41 0.50 -17.36 -12.93
CA GLU A 41 0.09 -16.00 -13.31
C GLU A 41 1.26 -15.14 -13.80
N LEU A 42 2.46 -15.38 -13.27
CA LEU A 42 3.68 -14.68 -13.67
C LEU A 42 4.32 -15.26 -14.92
N GLY A 43 3.88 -16.42 -15.40
CA GLY A 43 4.50 -17.13 -16.53
C GLY A 43 5.90 -17.67 -16.22
N VAL A 44 6.18 -18.00 -14.96
CA VAL A 44 7.48 -18.51 -14.51
C VAL A 44 7.33 -19.86 -13.79
N ASP A 45 8.45 -20.55 -13.60
CA ASP A 45 8.49 -21.76 -12.78
C ASP A 45 8.39 -21.43 -11.27
N GLU A 46 7.76 -22.30 -10.49
CA GLU A 46 7.61 -22.11 -9.03
C GLU A 46 8.97 -21.98 -8.32
N SER A 47 10.02 -22.65 -8.82
CA SER A 47 11.37 -22.52 -8.29
C SER A 47 11.94 -21.10 -8.45
N ALA A 48 11.48 -20.33 -9.44
CA ALA A 48 11.87 -18.95 -9.63
C ALA A 48 11.33 -18.08 -8.49
N VAL A 49 10.04 -18.21 -8.16
CA VAL A 49 9.41 -17.50 -7.05
C VAL A 49 10.07 -17.87 -5.72
N SER A 50 10.36 -19.17 -5.50
CA SER A 50 11.10 -19.65 -4.33
C SER A 50 12.53 -19.08 -4.25
N ARG A 51 13.21 -18.92 -5.39
CA ARG A 51 14.55 -18.31 -5.45
C ARG A 51 14.52 -16.82 -5.13
N TRP A 52 13.50 -16.09 -5.61
CA TRP A 52 13.34 -14.66 -5.32
C TRP A 52 13.09 -14.41 -3.83
N ARG A 53 12.37 -15.28 -3.14
CA ARG A 53 12.19 -15.17 -1.67
C ARG A 53 13.49 -15.35 -0.91
N ARG A 54 14.40 -16.20 -1.41
CA ARG A 54 15.70 -16.47 -0.78
C ARG A 54 16.81 -15.51 -1.17
N SER A 55 16.68 -14.82 -2.31
CA SER A 55 17.72 -13.96 -2.86
C SER A 55 17.15 -12.88 -3.77
N ARG A 56 17.81 -11.72 -3.84
CA ARG A 56 17.42 -10.61 -4.72
C ARG A 56 17.84 -10.84 -6.19
N SER A 57 17.71 -12.07 -6.69
CA SER A 57 18.06 -12.46 -8.07
C SER A 57 16.84 -12.49 -8.98
N ILE A 58 16.20 -11.33 -9.14
CA ILE A 58 15.05 -11.14 -10.03
C ILE A 58 15.42 -10.15 -11.13
N SER A 59 15.02 -10.44 -12.38
CA SER A 59 15.14 -9.47 -13.46
C SER A 59 14.15 -8.31 -13.26
N LEU A 60 14.41 -7.15 -13.86
CA LEU A 60 13.50 -6.03 -13.77
C LEU A 60 12.12 -6.36 -14.34
N ASP A 61 12.06 -7.07 -15.48
CA ASP A 61 10.78 -7.46 -16.10
C ASP A 61 9.94 -8.35 -15.18
N ASN A 62 10.58 -9.33 -14.54
CA ASN A 62 9.91 -10.18 -13.57
C ASN A 62 9.49 -9.40 -12.32
N ALA A 63 10.29 -8.44 -11.87
CA ALA A 63 9.94 -7.58 -10.74
C ALA A 63 8.73 -6.68 -11.07
N VAL A 64 8.67 -6.12 -12.28
CA VAL A 64 7.53 -5.34 -12.76
C VAL A 64 6.28 -6.22 -12.85
N ASN A 65 6.37 -7.40 -13.46
CA ASN A 65 5.21 -8.30 -13.56
C ASN A 65 4.74 -8.77 -12.19
N LEU A 66 5.66 -9.09 -11.27
CA LEU A 66 5.38 -9.42 -9.88
C LEU A 66 4.64 -8.29 -9.17
N CYS A 67 5.12 -7.05 -9.30
CA CYS A 67 4.48 -5.88 -8.70
C CYS A 67 3.09 -5.62 -9.29
N ARG A 68 2.88 -5.88 -10.58
CA ARG A 68 1.58 -5.77 -11.23
C ARG A 68 0.58 -6.80 -10.71
N VAL A 69 0.98 -8.08 -10.64
CA VAL A 69 0.13 -9.18 -10.16
C VAL A 69 -0.20 -9.01 -8.69
N LEU A 70 0.79 -8.68 -7.87
CA LEU A 70 0.58 -8.39 -6.46
C LEU A 70 0.01 -7.01 -6.21
N ASP A 71 -0.18 -6.18 -7.24
CA ASP A 71 -0.64 -4.81 -7.14
C ASP A 71 0.08 -4.03 -6.02
N VAL A 72 1.41 -3.95 -6.10
CA VAL A 72 2.26 -3.22 -5.15
C VAL A 72 3.23 -2.29 -5.86
N SER A 73 3.71 -1.27 -5.14
CA SER A 73 4.72 -0.35 -5.63
C SER A 73 6.08 -1.04 -5.82
N LEU A 74 6.64 -0.91 -7.02
CA LEU A 74 7.98 -1.40 -7.34
C LEU A 74 9.05 -0.68 -6.51
N ASP A 75 8.94 0.65 -6.34
CA ASP A 75 9.89 1.43 -5.54
C ASP A 75 9.90 0.96 -4.09
N TRP A 76 8.72 0.68 -3.53
CA TRP A 76 8.59 0.11 -2.20
C TRP A 76 9.21 -1.29 -2.10
N LEU A 77 8.90 -2.18 -3.03
CA LEU A 77 9.39 -3.55 -2.99
C LEU A 77 10.94 -3.59 -3.12
N VAL A 78 11.51 -2.81 -4.03
CA VAL A 78 12.93 -2.83 -4.37
C VAL A 78 13.78 -2.03 -3.38
N THR A 79 13.34 -0.82 -3.02
CA THR A 79 14.16 0.11 -2.21
C THR A 79 13.75 0.15 -0.74
N GLY A 80 12.53 -0.30 -0.41
CA GLY A 80 11.97 -0.18 0.93
C GLY A 80 11.52 1.24 1.28
N ARG A 81 11.49 2.16 0.30
CA ARG A 81 11.02 3.55 0.50
C ARG A 81 9.57 3.69 0.07
N GLY A 82 8.91 4.72 0.57
CA GLY A 82 7.51 5.00 0.22
C GLY A 82 6.51 4.01 0.81
N HIS A 83 5.35 3.87 0.16
CA HIS A 83 4.24 3.05 0.61
C HIS A 83 3.96 1.89 -0.37
N ILE A 84 3.52 0.75 0.15
CA ILE A 84 3.23 -0.47 -0.65
C ILE A 84 2.16 -0.24 -1.73
N LEU A 85 1.24 0.71 -1.53
CA LEU A 85 0.21 1.08 -2.50
C LEU A 85 0.50 2.39 -3.24
N ALA A 86 1.73 2.91 -3.19
CA ALA A 86 2.06 4.21 -3.79
C ALA A 86 1.86 4.26 -5.32
N HIS A 87 1.75 3.11 -5.99
CA HIS A 87 1.43 3.04 -7.43
C HIS A 87 -0.05 3.30 -7.73
N ARG A 88 -0.93 3.15 -6.73
CA ARG A 88 -2.32 3.59 -6.80
C ARG A 88 -2.30 5.10 -6.57
N ASN A 89 -2.18 5.87 -7.63
CA ASN A 89 -2.30 7.32 -7.53
C ASN A 89 -3.77 7.65 -7.22
N ASP A 90 -4.11 7.70 -5.93
CA ASP A 90 -5.47 8.02 -5.46
C ASP A 90 -5.78 9.52 -5.55
N ALA A 91 -4.83 10.36 -5.98
CA ALA A 91 -5.01 11.80 -6.10
C ALA A 91 -6.28 12.20 -6.87
N PRO A 92 -6.64 11.58 -8.02
CA PRO A 92 -7.86 11.94 -8.74
C PRO A 92 -9.15 11.59 -7.97
N LEU A 93 -9.14 10.53 -7.15
CA LEU A 93 -10.28 10.18 -6.30
C LEU A 93 -10.40 11.14 -5.13
N ILE A 94 -9.29 11.45 -4.45
CA ILE A 94 -9.27 12.40 -3.33
C ILE A 94 -9.64 13.80 -3.81
N GLU A 95 -9.14 14.25 -4.95
CA GLU A 95 -9.50 15.54 -5.56
C GLU A 95 -10.99 15.60 -5.89
N ARG A 96 -11.55 14.55 -6.49
CA ARG A 96 -12.99 14.47 -6.77
C ARG A 96 -13.84 14.42 -5.50
N LEU A 97 -13.46 13.61 -4.52
CA LEU A 97 -14.15 13.56 -3.24
C LEU A 97 -14.05 14.92 -2.53
N ALA A 98 -12.90 15.59 -2.63
CA ALA A 98 -12.72 16.90 -2.05
C ALA A 98 -13.64 17.94 -2.70
N GLN A 99 -13.78 17.89 -4.02
CA GLN A 99 -14.71 18.74 -4.77
C GLN A 99 -16.17 18.44 -4.40
N GLU A 100 -16.58 17.17 -4.38
CA GLU A 100 -17.95 16.74 -4.10
C GLU A 100 -18.36 16.97 -2.62
N VAL A 101 -17.42 16.90 -1.68
CA VAL A 101 -17.71 16.98 -0.24
C VAL A 101 -17.47 18.37 0.34
N PHE A 102 -16.45 19.11 -0.11
CA PHE A 102 -16.01 20.34 0.55
C PHE A 102 -16.39 21.64 -0.17
N LEU A 103 -16.79 21.63 -1.44
CA LEU A 103 -17.17 22.87 -2.13
C LEU A 103 -18.51 23.45 -1.65
N ASP A 104 -19.44 22.58 -1.21
CA ASP A 104 -20.75 22.98 -0.69
C ASP A 104 -20.85 22.90 0.84
N LEU A 105 -19.74 22.66 1.53
CA LEU A 105 -19.75 22.51 2.98
C LEU A 105 -19.69 23.89 3.65
N PRO A 106 -20.72 24.29 4.41
CA PRO A 106 -20.67 25.53 5.19
C PRO A 106 -19.50 25.48 6.18
N GLU A 107 -18.83 26.61 6.41
CA GLU A 107 -17.62 26.67 7.26
C GLU A 107 -17.92 26.21 8.72
N ASP A 108 -19.14 26.42 9.20
CA ASP A 108 -19.65 25.94 10.49
C ASP A 108 -19.80 24.42 10.57
N ARG A 109 -19.90 23.72 9.43
CA ARG A 109 -20.03 22.25 9.35
C ARG A 109 -18.71 21.54 9.10
N ALA A 110 -17.65 22.26 8.72
CA ALA A 110 -16.33 21.68 8.44
C ALA A 110 -15.75 20.95 9.67
N VAL A 111 -15.92 21.52 10.86
CA VAL A 111 -15.44 20.91 12.11
C VAL A 111 -16.20 19.62 12.43
N GLU A 112 -17.53 19.61 12.24
CA GLU A 112 -18.37 18.44 12.45
C GLU A 112 -18.05 17.32 11.44
N ALA A 113 -17.89 17.69 10.17
CA ALA A 113 -17.52 16.75 9.11
C ALA A 113 -16.14 16.15 9.35
N LEU A 114 -15.16 16.96 9.77
CA LEU A 114 -13.83 16.49 10.11
C LEU A 114 -13.87 15.54 11.32
N ASP A 115 -14.64 15.87 12.37
CA ASP A 115 -14.81 14.99 13.52
C ASP A 115 -15.50 13.67 13.13
N ALA A 116 -16.54 13.72 12.29
CA ALA A 116 -17.20 12.53 11.75
C ALA A 116 -16.24 11.66 10.92
N LEU A 117 -15.45 12.27 10.03
CA LEU A 117 -14.43 11.57 9.25
C LEU A 117 -13.35 10.97 10.14
N MET A 118 -12.88 11.68 11.16
CA MET A 118 -11.92 11.15 12.12
C MET A 118 -12.51 9.99 12.93
N ARG A 119 -13.79 10.05 13.32
CA ARG A 119 -14.49 8.96 13.99
C ARG A 119 -14.60 7.74 13.08
N LEU A 120 -14.98 7.93 11.82
CA LEU A 120 -15.03 6.87 10.81
C LEU A 120 -13.65 6.26 10.56
N ALA A 121 -12.62 7.08 10.36
CA ALA A 121 -11.26 6.61 10.15
C ALA A 121 -10.75 5.77 11.33
N ARG A 122 -11.09 6.17 12.57
CA ARG A 122 -10.79 5.37 13.78
C ARG A 122 -11.58 4.07 13.82
N ALA A 123 -12.87 4.10 13.46
CA ALA A 123 -13.74 2.92 13.45
C ALA A 123 -13.34 1.88 12.38
N VAL A 124 -12.87 2.35 11.22
CA VAL A 124 -12.42 1.52 10.09
C VAL A 124 -10.96 1.08 10.24
N SER A 125 -10.25 1.57 11.27
CA SER A 125 -8.89 1.14 11.58
C SER A 125 -8.78 0.04 12.68
N PRO A 126 -9.46 -1.14 12.61
CA PRO A 126 -9.21 -2.23 13.55
C PRO A 126 -8.34 -3.34 12.92
N ILE A 127 -7.13 -3.05 12.39
CA ILE A 127 -6.23 -4.12 11.86
C ILE A 127 -4.77 -4.06 12.35
N ASN A 128 -4.30 -3.03 13.07
CA ASN A 128 -2.90 -3.00 13.54
C ASN A 128 -2.68 -3.26 15.04
N THR A 129 -3.55 -4.05 15.68
CA THR A 129 -3.36 -4.47 17.08
C THR A 129 -3.66 -5.95 17.23
N ALA A 130 -2.72 -6.81 16.83
CA ALA A 130 -2.42 -8.13 17.42
C ALA A 130 -1.65 -9.01 16.42
N ALA A 131 -0.32 -9.06 16.56
CA ALA A 131 0.55 -10.25 16.43
C ALA A 131 2.01 -9.80 16.42
#